data_AF-A0A1C6KAE6-F1
#
_entry.id   AF-A0A1C6KAE6-F1
#
_cell.length_a   1.000
_cell.length_b   1.000
_cell.length_c   1.000
_cell.angle_alpha   90.00
_cell.angle_beta   90.00
_cell.angle_gamma   90.00
#
_symmetry.space_group_name_H-M   'P 1'
#
loop_
_entity.id
_entity.type
_entity.pdbx_description
1 polymer ?
#
loop_
_entity_poly.entity_id
_entity_poly.type
_entity_poly.pdbx_seq_one_letter_code
_entity_poly.pdbx_strand_id
1 'polypeptide(L)'
;MELWRPVGIYDSDTLIGFAMYGYFPEPAPGQLWLDRLLIDKRYQGKGYGKQAVLSLLDRLHTEYQSGTVYLSVYENNPHAIKLYQQIGFRFNGKYDSKGEHIMEYHF
;
A
#
# COMPACT_ATOMS: atom_id res chain seq x y z
N MET A 1 9.24 -10.69 15.99
CA MET A 1 8.05 -9.93 15.60
C MET A 1 7.84 -10.14 14.13
N GLU A 2 6.65 -10.55 13.70
CA GLU A 2 6.34 -10.68 12.28
C GLU A 2 6.33 -9.29 11.66
N LEU A 3 7.29 -9.02 10.76
CA LEU A 3 7.46 -7.74 10.08
C LEU A 3 6.29 -7.46 9.12
N TRP A 4 5.69 -8.52 8.59
CA TRP A 4 4.59 -8.46 7.64
C TRP A 4 3.26 -8.84 8.31
N ARG A 5 2.24 -8.02 8.07
CA ARG A 5 0.89 -8.16 8.61
C ARG A 5 -0.12 -8.30 7.46
N PRO A 6 -0.58 -9.53 7.16
CA PRO A 6 -1.64 -9.74 6.19
C PRO A 6 -3.00 -9.31 6.77
N VAL A 7 -3.84 -8.73 5.92
CA VAL A 7 -5.21 -8.34 6.27
C VAL A 7 -6.18 -8.67 5.14
N GLY A 8 -7.40 -9.05 5.49
CA GLY A 8 -8.50 -9.15 4.53
C GLY A 8 -9.12 -7.78 4.30
N ILE A 9 -9.53 -7.50 3.06
CA ILE A 9 -10.29 -6.31 2.69
C ILE A 9 -11.75 -6.73 2.59
N TYR A 10 -12.60 -6.10 3.39
CA TYR A 10 -14.02 -6.43 3.46
C TYR A 10 -14.87 -5.24 3.01
N ASP A 11 -15.95 -5.55 2.30
CA ASP A 11 -17.11 -4.68 2.16
C ASP A 11 -18.22 -5.27 3.02
N SER A 12 -18.47 -4.62 4.16
CA SER A 12 -19.30 -5.18 5.24
C SER A 12 -18.79 -6.59 5.64
N ASP A 13 -19.60 -7.64 5.49
CA ASP A 13 -19.21 -9.02 5.82
C ASP A 13 -18.59 -9.78 4.62
N THR A 14 -18.47 -9.15 3.46
CA THR A 14 -17.98 -9.79 2.24
C THR A 14 -16.49 -9.58 2.07
N LEU A 15 -15.70 -10.65 2.05
CA LEU A 15 -14.29 -10.58 1.69
C LEU A 15 -14.14 -10.24 0.20
N ILE A 16 -13.63 -9.04 -0.09
CA ILE A 16 -13.46 -8.52 -1.45
C ILE A 16 -12.00 -8.41 -1.89
N GLY A 17 -11.05 -8.67 -0.99
CA GLY A 17 -9.64 -8.57 -1.30
C GLY A 17 -8.71 -8.91 -0.15
N PHE A 18 -7.44 -8.64 -0.39
CA PHE A 18 -6.33 -8.91 0.50
C PHE A 18 -5.33 -7.76 0.42
N ALA A 19 -4.74 -7.40 1.55
CA ALA A 19 -3.58 -6.54 1.60
C ALA A 19 -2.54 -7.05 2.58
N MET A 20 -1.30 -6.60 2.41
CA MET A 20 -0.22 -6.87 3.34
C MET A 20 0.65 -5.64 3.47
N TYR A 21 0.94 -5.27 4.71
CA TYR A 21 1.85 -4.18 5.03
C TYR A 21 2.86 -4.63 6.08
N GLY A 22 3.95 -3.90 6.23
CA GLY A 22 4.95 -4.21 7.22
C GLY A 22 5.67 -2.98 7.75
N TYR A 23 6.00 -3.02 9.04
CA TYR A 23 6.74 -1.95 9.71
C TYR A 23 8.13 -2.43 10.10
N PHE A 24 9.13 -1.69 9.65
CA PHE A 24 10.54 -1.96 9.86
C PHE A 24 11.11 -0.84 10.73
N PRO A 25 11.19 -1.00 12.06
CA PRO A 25 11.58 0.08 12.96
C PRO A 25 13.03 0.55 12.79
N GLU A 26 13.89 -0.31 12.24
CA GLU A 26 15.32 -0.04 12.09
C GLU A 26 15.77 -0.19 10.63
N PRO A 27 16.68 0.68 10.14
CA PRO A 27 17.24 1.84 10.85
C PRO A 27 16.21 2.97 11.03
N ALA A 28 16.33 3.75 12.10
CA ALA A 28 15.50 4.93 12.31
C ALA A 28 15.77 6.04 11.26
N PRO A 29 14.73 6.76 10.78
CA PRO A 29 13.31 6.56 11.10
C PRO A 29 12.75 5.30 10.43
N GLY A 30 12.02 4.48 11.21
CA GLY A 30 11.48 3.21 10.73
C GLY A 30 10.57 3.36 9.51
N GLN A 31 10.53 2.34 8.66
CA GLN A 31 9.84 2.38 7.37
C GLN A 31 8.55 1.56 7.40
N LEU A 32 7.47 2.14 6.89
CA LEU A 32 6.19 1.47 6.74
C LEU A 32 5.94 1.16 5.27
N TRP A 33 5.77 -0.11 4.94
CA TRP A 33 5.65 -0.60 3.56
C TRP A 33 4.29 -1.24 3.32
N LEU A 34 3.66 -0.90 2.19
CA LEU A 34 2.52 -1.63 1.62
C LEU A 34 3.07 -2.57 0.53
N ASP A 35 3.10 -3.87 0.81
CA ASP A 35 3.69 -4.89 -0.07
C ASP A 35 2.66 -5.49 -1.04
N ARG A 36 1.42 -5.69 -0.59
CA ARG A 36 0.39 -6.35 -1.41
C ARG A 36 -0.93 -5.61 -1.32
N LEU A 37 -1.57 -5.47 -2.47
CA LEU A 37 -2.95 -5.04 -2.62
C LEU A 37 -3.58 -5.87 -3.74
N LEU A 38 -4.56 -6.70 -3.39
CA LEU A 38 -5.28 -7.56 -4.31
C LEU A 38 -6.77 -7.35 -4.09
N ILE A 39 -7.46 -6.86 -5.11
CA ILE A 39 -8.93 -6.82 -5.13
C ILE A 39 -9.40 -7.99 -5.97
N ASP A 40 -10.33 -8.78 -5.45
CA ASP A 40 -10.92 -9.90 -6.18
C ASP A 40 -11.51 -9.40 -7.49
N LYS A 41 -11.25 -10.13 -8.59
CA LYS A 41 -11.65 -9.78 -9.95
C LYS A 41 -13.14 -9.41 -10.07
N ARG A 42 -14.01 -10.04 -9.29
CA ARG A 42 -15.47 -9.77 -9.26
C ARG A 42 -15.82 -8.36 -8.75
N TYR A 43 -14.89 -7.73 -8.03
CA TYR A 43 -15.05 -6.43 -7.40
C TYR A 43 -14.15 -5.35 -8.03
N GLN A 44 -13.27 -5.71 -8.97
CA GLN A 44 -12.45 -4.73 -9.69
C GLN A 44 -13.29 -3.75 -10.53
N GLY A 45 -12.75 -2.56 -10.81
CA GLY A 45 -13.42 -1.51 -11.58
C GLY A 45 -14.51 -0.73 -10.83
N LYS A 46 -14.77 -1.04 -9.56
CA LYS A 46 -15.82 -0.39 -8.73
C LYS A 46 -15.29 0.64 -7.72
N GLY A 47 -13.99 0.96 -7.78
CA GLY A 47 -13.36 1.91 -6.85
C GLY A 47 -12.80 1.31 -5.55
N TYR A 48 -13.01 0.02 -5.29
CA TYR A 48 -12.53 -0.63 -4.06
C TYR A 48 -11.01 -0.56 -3.86
N GLY A 49 -10.20 -0.58 -4.93
CA GLY A 49 -8.75 -0.44 -4.81
C GLY A 49 -8.35 0.89 -4.14
N LYS A 50 -9.03 1.99 -4.52
CA LYS A 50 -8.78 3.30 -3.91
C LYS A 50 -9.23 3.34 -2.46
N GLN A 51 -10.43 2.87 -2.18
CA GLN A 51 -10.97 2.85 -0.82
C GLN A 51 -10.13 1.97 0.12
N ALA A 52 -9.70 0.79 -0.36
CA ALA A 52 -8.84 -0.10 0.41
C ALA A 52 -7.51 0.57 0.80
N VAL A 53 -6.85 1.27 -0.12
CA VAL A 53 -5.59 1.97 0.19
C VAL A 53 -5.83 3.11 1.16
N LEU A 54 -6.91 3.90 1.02
CA LEU A 54 -7.25 4.96 1.97
C LEU A 54 -7.52 4.41 3.37
N SER A 55 -8.33 3.36 3.49
CA SER A 55 -8.58 2.70 4.78
C SER A 55 -7.30 2.12 5.40
N LEU A 56 -6.39 1.59 4.57
CA LEU A 56 -5.09 1.15 5.04
C LEU A 56 -4.26 2.33 5.54
N LEU A 57 -4.17 3.44 4.79
CA LEU A 57 -3.43 4.63 5.21
C LEU A 57 -3.94 5.18 6.55
N ASP A 58 -5.26 5.29 6.74
CA ASP A 58 -5.86 5.73 8.01
C ASP A 58 -5.45 4.82 9.18
N ARG A 59 -5.52 3.50 8.96
CA ARG A 59 -5.08 2.51 9.94
C ARG A 59 -3.60 2.64 10.25
N LEU A 60 -2.77 2.76 9.22
CA LEU A 60 -1.31 2.86 9.33
C LEU A 60 -0.89 4.14 10.07
N HIS A 61 -1.55 5.26 9.80
CA HIS A 61 -1.35 6.52 10.50
C HIS A 61 -1.68 6.41 12.00
N THR A 62 -2.75 5.67 12.32
CA THR A 62 -3.20 5.49 13.70
C THR A 62 -2.31 4.52 14.48
N GLU A 63 -1.87 3.43 13.84
CA GLU A 63 -1.10 2.36 14.49
C GLU A 63 0.41 2.68 14.59
N TYR A 64 0.96 3.49 13.70
CA TYR A 64 2.40 3.73 13.58
C TYR A 64 2.74 5.22 13.57
N GLN A 65 3.77 5.61 14.31
CA GLN A 65 4.32 6.97 14.30
C GLN A 65 5.25 7.22 13.10
N SER A 66 4.89 6.72 11.91
CA SER A 66 5.63 6.97 10.68
C SER A 66 4.99 8.13 9.91
N GLY A 67 5.80 9.09 9.47
CA GLY A 67 5.33 10.18 8.59
C GLY A 67 5.14 9.76 7.13
N THR A 68 5.61 8.56 6.75
CA THR A 68 5.67 8.12 5.36
C THR A 68 5.27 6.66 5.20
N VAL A 69 4.57 6.33 4.11
CA VAL A 69 4.28 4.97 3.65
C VAL A 69 4.91 4.74 2.28
N TYR A 70 5.59 3.61 2.13
CA TYR A 70 6.27 3.21 0.90
C TYR A 70 5.54 2.06 0.21
N LEU A 71 5.63 2.02 -1.11
CA LEU A 71 5.27 0.86 -1.93
C LEU A 71 6.17 0.83 -3.16
N SER A 72 6.26 -0.32 -3.82
CA SER A 72 6.91 -0.42 -5.13
C SER A 72 5.92 -0.91 -6.20
N VAL A 73 6.15 -0.49 -7.44
CA VAL A 73 5.34 -0.87 -8.60
C VAL A 73 6.20 -1.15 -9.82
N TYR A 74 5.83 -2.16 -10.59
CA TYR A 74 6.35 -2.34 -11.94
C TYR A 74 5.91 -1.20 -12.86
N GLU A 75 6.84 -0.68 -13.68
CA GLU A 75 6.56 0.39 -14.66
C GLU A 75 5.47 0.01 -15.67
N ASN A 76 5.33 -1.28 -15.96
CA ASN A 76 4.32 -1.81 -16.87
C ASN A 76 2.92 -1.96 -16.25
N ASN A 77 2.69 -1.43 -15.04
CA ASN A 77 1.40 -1.44 -14.37
C ASN A 77 0.78 -0.02 -14.29
N PRO A 78 0.35 0.56 -15.42
CA PRO A 78 -0.15 1.94 -15.46
C PRO A 78 -1.42 2.14 -14.62
N HIS A 79 -2.21 1.08 -14.39
CA HIS A 79 -3.40 1.13 -13.56
C HIS A 79 -3.05 1.34 -12.09
N ALA A 80 -2.08 0.60 -11.55
CA ALA A 80 -1.61 0.76 -10.19
C ALA A 80 -0.94 2.12 -10.00
N ILE A 81 -0.07 2.52 -10.93
CA ILE A 81 0.60 3.84 -10.88
C ILE A 81 -0.43 4.97 -10.81
N LYS A 82 -1.42 4.96 -11.71
CA LYS A 82 -2.47 5.97 -11.73
C LYS A 82 -3.28 5.98 -10.43
N LEU A 83 -3.61 4.80 -9.90
CA LEU A 83 -4.31 4.67 -8.62
C LEU A 83 -3.53 5.33 -7.47
N TYR A 84 -2.26 4.99 -7.31
CA TYR A 84 -1.44 5.51 -6.23
C TYR A 84 -1.17 7.01 -6.38
N GLN A 85 -0.92 7.50 -7.60
CA GLN A 85 -0.81 8.94 -7.87
C GLN A 85 -2.08 9.71 -7.54
N GLN A 86 -3.27 9.16 -7.84
CA GLN A 86 -4.55 9.78 -7.49
C GLN A 86 -4.82 9.85 -5.99
N ILE A 87 -4.16 9.00 -5.20
CA ILE A 87 -4.25 9.01 -3.74
C ILE A 87 -3.25 10.03 -3.15
N GLY A 88 -2.13 10.26 -3.82
CA GLY A 88 -1.10 11.22 -3.40
C GLY A 88 0.30 10.64 -3.32
N PHE A 89 0.47 9.35 -3.63
CA PHE A 89 1.80 8.75 -3.73
C PHE A 89 2.59 9.37 -4.87
N ARG A 90 3.90 9.54 -4.66
CA ARG A 90 4.83 10.09 -5.66
C ARG A 90 6.03 9.18 -5.80
N PHE A 91 6.57 9.05 -7.01
CA PHE A 91 7.85 8.37 -7.19
C PHE A 91 8.95 9.13 -6.45
N ASN A 92 9.81 8.40 -5.74
CA ASN A 92 10.96 8.99 -5.05
C ASN A 92 12.29 8.81 -5.81
N GLY A 93 12.23 8.29 -7.04
CA GLY A 93 13.38 8.07 -7.92
C GLY A 93 14.23 6.85 -7.55
N LYS A 94 13.82 6.04 -6.57
CA LYS A 94 14.51 4.81 -6.17
C LYS A 94 13.80 3.58 -6.69
N TYR A 95 14.53 2.47 -6.65
CA TYR A 95 14.08 1.15 -7.06
C TYR A 95 14.25 0.17 -5.90
N ASP A 96 13.35 -0.80 -5.78
CA ASP A 96 13.52 -1.89 -4.85
C ASP A 96 14.51 -2.96 -5.39
N SER A 97 14.76 -4.00 -4.59
CA SER A 97 15.67 -5.10 -4.95
C SER A 97 15.27 -5.89 -6.22
N LYS A 98 14.03 -5.73 -6.70
CA LYS A 98 13.48 -6.40 -7.87
C LYS A 98 13.39 -5.47 -9.09
N GLY A 99 13.82 -4.21 -8.96
CA GLY A 99 13.76 -3.21 -10.01
C GLY A 99 12.38 -2.54 -10.15
N GLU A 100 11.51 -2.64 -9.14
CA GLU A 100 10.24 -1.92 -9.12
C GLU A 100 10.45 -0.49 -8.62
N HIS A 101 9.72 0.47 -9.19
CA HIS A 101 9.82 1.88 -8.80
C HIS A 101 9.18 2.12 -7.45
N ILE A 102 9.92 2.72 -6.53
CA ILE A 102 9.40 3.05 -5.21
C ILE A 102 8.59 4.35 -5.29
N MET A 103 7.40 4.29 -4.70
CA MET A 103 6.56 5.44 -4.42
C MET A 103 6.42 5.66 -2.93
N GLU A 104 6.23 6.91 -2.53
CA GLU A 104 6.04 7.31 -1.14
C GLU A 104 4.80 8.22 -1.00
N TYR A 105 4.09 8.02 0.11
CA TYR A 105 2.99 8.87 0.57
C TYR A 105 3.38 9.49 1.90
N HIS A 106 3.28 10.81 2.00
CA HIS A 106 3.51 11.56 3.23
C HIS A 106 2.15 11.92 3.81
N PHE A 107 1.94 11.62 5.10
CA PHE A 107 0.70 11.96 5.82
C PHE A 107 0.53 13.47 5.98
#